data_AF-A0A819BZD7-F1
#
_entry.id   AF-A0A819BZD7-F1
#
_cell.length_a   1.000
_cell.length_b   1.000
_cell.length_c   1.000
_cell.angle_alpha   90.00
_cell.angle_beta   90.00
_cell.angle_gamma   90.00
#
_symmetry.space_group_name_H-M   'P 1'
#
loop_
_entity.id
_entity.type
_entity.pdbx_description
1 polymer ?
#
loop_
_entity_poly.entity_id
_entity_poly.type
_entity_poly.pdbx_seq_one_letter_code
_entity_poly.pdbx_strand_id
1 'polypeptide(L)' 'MKYVRRMSGNILIHYTTNVWSIGVTLCILLSGLSPFLDEQTYGNIINIDFNFHESQFPYAFQSVKILIQTIFVREPK' A
#
# COMPACT_ATOMS: atom_id res chain seq x y z
N MET A 1 -16.10 41.06 -4.39
CA MET A 1 -14.76 40.45 -4.43
C MET A 1 -14.46 39.87 -3.05
N LYS A 2 -14.82 38.60 -2.80
CA LYS A 2 -14.57 37.92 -1.52
C LYS A 2 -13.58 36.78 -1.80
N TYR A 3 -12.38 36.89 -1.23
CA TYR A 3 -11.35 35.86 -1.28
C TYR A 3 -11.85 34.63 -0.51
N VAL A 4 -12.34 33.63 -1.23
CA VAL A 4 -12.64 32.31 -0.66
C VAL A 4 -11.30 31.62 -0.40
N ARG A 5 -10.88 31.66 0.87
CA ARG A 5 -9.70 30.97 1.37
C ARG A 5 -9.98 29.47 1.29
N ARG A 6 -9.43 28.82 0.26
CA ARG A 6 -9.47 27.36 0.06
C ARG A 6 -8.47 26.73 1.04
N MET A 7 -8.91 26.43 2.26
CA MET A 7 -8.18 25.60 3.22
C MET A 7 -9.14 24.62 3.86
N SER A 8 -9.28 23.46 3.24
CA SER A 8 -9.70 22.24 3.92
C SER A 8 -8.90 21.10 3.30
N GLY A 9 -7.61 21.10 3.60
CA GLY A 9 -6.78 19.90 3.46
C GLY A 9 -7.13 19.00 4.63
N ASN A 10 -8.18 18.20 4.48
CA ASN A 10 -8.53 17.17 5.46
C ASN A 10 -7.46 16.08 5.38
N ILE A 11 -6.45 16.18 6.26
CA ILE A 11 -5.61 15.05 6.62
C ILE A 11 -6.48 14.11 7.45
N LEU A 12 -7.41 13.41 6.81
CA LEU A 12 -8.12 12.29 7.40
C LEU A 12 -7.19 11.07 7.32
N ILE A 13 -6.18 11.04 8.18
CA ILE A 13 -5.41 9.83 8.44
C ILE A 13 -6.32 8.93 9.28
N HIS A 14 -6.82 7.88 8.65
CA HIS A 14 -7.78 6.95 9.24
C HIS A 14 -7.10 5.64 9.63
N TYR A 15 -7.79 4.74 10.35
CA TYR A 15 -7.21 3.45 10.74
C TYR A 15 -6.72 2.62 9.55
N THR A 16 -7.26 2.88 8.34
CA THR A 16 -6.85 2.26 7.09
C THR A 16 -5.40 2.57 6.70
N THR A 17 -4.84 3.70 7.12
CA THR A 17 -3.41 3.99 6.96
C THR A 17 -2.54 3.01 7.74
N ASN A 18 -2.97 2.60 8.95
CA ASN A 18 -2.25 1.58 9.72
C ASN A 18 -2.34 0.21 9.07
N VAL A 19 -3.47 -0.11 8.44
CA VAL A 19 -3.66 -1.37 7.69
C VAL A 19 -2.71 -1.45 6.50
N TRP A 20 -2.44 -0.33 5.82
CA TRP A 20 -1.39 -0.24 4.78
C TRP A 20 -0.01 -0.62 5.32
N SER A 21 0.40 -0.05 6.46
CA SER A 21 1.68 -0.38 7.11
C SER A 21 1.79 -1.85 7.51
N ILE A 22 0.67 -2.47 7.93
CA ILE A 22 0.59 -3.91 8.21
C ILE A 22 0.82 -4.71 6.93
N GLY A 23 0.22 -4.32 5.80
CA GLY A 23 0.42 -4.96 4.51
C GLY A 23 1.88 -4.95 4.05
N VAL A 24 2.56 -3.80 4.19
CA VAL A 24 3.99 -3.68 3.88
C VAL A 24 4.83 -4.58 4.79
N THR A 25 4.55 -4.57 6.09
CA THR A 25 5.26 -5.41 7.07
C THR A 25 5.07 -6.89 6.78
N LEU A 26 3.84 -7.31 6.44
CA LEU A 26 3.54 -8.69 6.09
C LEU A 26 4.29 -9.14 4.84
N CYS A 27 4.39 -8.29 3.81
CA CYS A 27 5.19 -8.58 2.62
C CYS A 27 6.65 -8.85 3.00
N ILE A 28 7.25 -7.95 3.79
CA ILE A 28 8.64 -8.09 4.24
C ILE A 28 8.84 -9.36 5.07
N LEU A 29 7.91 -9.71 5.95
CA LEU A 29 8.01 -10.94 6.77
C LEU A 29 7.96 -12.22 5.95
N LEU A 30 7.22 -12.23 4.84
CA LEU A 30 7.00 -13.43 4.03
C LEU A 30 8.02 -13.62 2.90
N SER A 31 8.54 -12.52 2.34
CA SER A 31 9.49 -12.56 1.23
C SER A 31 10.87 -12.01 1.55
N GLY A 32 11.02 -11.26 2.64
CA GLY A 32 12.21 -10.46 2.94
C GLY A 32 12.32 -9.17 2.13
N LEU A 33 11.32 -8.85 1.29
CA LEU A 33 11.37 -7.71 0.37
C LEU A 33 10.18 -6.77 0.61
N SER A 34 10.45 -5.46 0.47
CA SER A 34 9.38 -4.46 0.46
C SER A 34 8.61 -4.55 -0.87
N PRO A 35 7.27 -4.49 -0.85
CA PRO A 35 6.44 -4.71 -2.05
C PRO A 35 6.61 -3.62 -3.11
N PHE A 36 7.06 -2.42 -2.72
CA PHE A 36 7.25 -1.28 -3.62
C PHE A 36 8.73 -0.92 -3.82
N LEU A 37 9.65 -1.85 -3.48
CA LEU A 37 11.09 -1.62 -3.57
C LEU A 37 11.54 -1.50 -5.03
N ASP A 38 11.79 -0.27 -5.48
CA ASP A 38 12.37 0.03 -6.79
C ASP A 38 12.90 1.48 -6.84
N GLU A 39 13.60 1.87 -7.92
CA GLU A 39 14.06 3.25 -8.16
C GLU A 39 12.91 4.27 -8.11
N GLN A 40 11.69 3.84 -8.48
CA GLN A 40 10.47 4.65 -8.47
C GLN A 40 9.51 4.29 -7.32
N THR A 41 10.04 3.95 -6.14
CA THR A 41 9.25 3.55 -4.95
C THR A 41 8.03 4.45 -4.70
N TYR A 42 8.16 5.78 -4.81
CA TYR A 42 7.04 6.71 -4.61
C TYR A 42 5.94 6.55 -5.66
N GLY A 43 6.30 6.38 -6.93
CA GLY A 43 5.36 6.13 -8.02
C GLY A 43 4.63 4.81 -7.83
N ASN A 44 5.36 3.77 -7.42
CA ASN A 44 4.82 2.44 -7.15
C ASN A 44 3.80 2.49 -5.99
N ILE A 45 4.08 3.25 -4.93
CA ILE A 45 3.14 3.44 -3.80
C ILE A 45 1.87 4.17 -4.25
N ILE A 46 1.97 5.27 -5.01
CA ILE A 46 0.80 6.04 -5.44
C ILE A 46 -0.09 5.24 -6.40
N ASN A 47 0.54 4.51 -7.32
CA ASN A 47 -0.14 3.73 -8.34
C ASN A 47 -0.57 2.35 -7.84
N ILE A 48 -0.13 1.94 -6.65
CA ILE A 48 -0.31 0.58 -6.12
C ILE A 48 0.24 -0.43 -7.11
N ASP A 49 1.42 -0.13 -7.62
CA ASP A 49 2.11 -0.96 -8.59
C ASP A 49 3.10 -1.85 -7.85
N PHE A 50 2.73 -3.13 -7.72
CA PHE A 50 3.56 -4.16 -7.13
C PHE A 50 3.18 -5.52 -7.72
N ASN A 51 4.14 -6.46 -7.74
CA ASN A 51 3.92 -7.80 -8.27
C ASN A 51 4.44 -8.87 -7.33
N PHE A 52 3.68 -9.97 -7.21
CA PHE A 52 4.11 -11.16 -6.50
C PHE A 52 4.89 -12.07 -7.44
N HIS A 53 6.22 -11.96 -7.44
CA HIS A 53 7.03 -12.96 -8.12
C HIS A 53 7.02 -14.26 -7.31
N GLU A 54 6.75 -15.40 -7.97
CA GLU A 54 6.73 -16.71 -7.30
C GLU A 54 8.07 -17.04 -6.62
N SER A 55 9.18 -16.54 -7.16
CA SER A 55 10.52 -16.65 -6.55
C SER A 55 10.64 -15.93 -5.20
N GLN A 56 9.87 -14.86 -4.99
CA GLN A 56 9.86 -14.08 -3.74
C GLN A 56 8.89 -14.67 -2.72
N PHE A 57 7.91 -15.43 -3.18
CA PHE A 57 6.85 -15.99 -2.35
C PHE A 57 6.70 -17.51 -2.60
N PRO A 58 7.77 -18.31 -2.43
CA PRO A 58 7.77 -19.73 -2.77
C PRO A 58 6.76 -20.55 -1.94
N TYR A 59 6.38 -20.04 -0.77
CA TYR A 59 5.44 -20.69 0.16
C TYR A 59 4.19 -19.84 0.46
N ALA A 60 3.98 -18.71 -0.21
CA ALA A 60 2.82 -17.88 0.09
C ALA A 60 1.56 -18.51 -0.49
N PHE A 61 0.66 -18.89 0.41
CA PHE A 61 -0.66 -19.37 0.07
C PHE A 61 -1.44 -18.30 -0.73
N GLN A 62 -2.27 -18.74 -1.68
CA GLN A 62 -3.15 -17.88 -2.47
C GLN A 62 -3.98 -16.91 -1.60
N SER A 63 -4.35 -17.35 -0.40
CA SER A 63 -5.04 -16.53 0.60
C SER A 63 -4.28 -15.28 1.03
N VAL A 64 -2.94 -15.35 1.11
CA VAL A 64 -2.10 -14.21 1.49
C VAL A 64 -2.03 -13.19 0.35
N LYS A 65 -1.91 -13.64 -0.91
CA LYS A 65 -1.95 -12.76 -2.08
C LYS A 65 -3.26 -11.97 -2.12
N ILE A 66 -4.39 -12.66 -1.91
CA ILE A 66 -5.73 -12.04 -1.82
C ILE A 66 -5.78 -11.02 -0.67
N LEU A 67 -5.28 -11.39 0.51
CA LEU A 67 -5.24 -10.50 1.67
C LEU A 67 -4.47 -9.20 1.37
N ILE A 68 -3.26 -9.30 0.82
CA ILE A 68 -2.43 -8.13 0.52
C ILE A 68 -3.09 -7.25 -0.56
N GLN A 69 -3.70 -7.85 -1.59
CA GLN A 69 -4.46 -7.13 -2.60
C GLN A 69 -5.67 -6.40 -2.02
N THR A 70 -6.31 -6.94 -0.98
CA THR A 70 -7.39 -6.25 -0.26
C THR A 70 -6.91 -5.15 0.68
N ILE A 71 -5.65 -5.18 1.13
CA ILE A 71 -5.06 -4.17 2.02
C ILE A 71 -4.60 -2.94 1.23
N PHE A 72 -3.89 -3.15 0.12
CA PHE A 72 -3.35 -2.05 -0.69
C PHE A 72 -4.43 -1.44 -1.59
N VAL A 73 -5.18 -0.49 -1.02
CA VAL A 73 -6.23 0.28 -1.72
C VAL A 73 -5.95 1.77 -1.58
N ARG A 74 -6.09 2.53 -2.68
CA ARG A 74 -5.72 3.95 -2.74
C ARG A 74 -6.67 4.84 -1.96
N GLU A 75 -7.96 4.57 -2.12
CA GLU A 75 -9.03 5.29 -1.46
C GLU A 75 -9.75 4.31 -0.52
N PRO A 76 -9.44 4.36 0.79
CA PRO A 76 -10.18 3.58 1.77
C PRO A 76 -11.64 4.06 1.82
N LYS A 77 -12.58 3.10 1.91
CA LYS A 77 -14.01 3.37 2.04
C LYS A 77 -14.38 3.92 3.42
#